data_AF-A0A2E0TQL9-F1
#
_entry.id   AF-A0A2E0TQL9-F1
#
_cell.length_a   1.000
_cell.length_b   1.000
_cell.length_c   1.000
_cell.angle_alpha   90.00
_cell.angle_beta   90.00
_cell.angle_gamma   90.00
#
_symmetry.space_group_name_H-M   'P 1'
#
loop_
_entity.id
_entity.type
_entity.pdbx_description
1 polymer ?
#
loop_
_entity_poly.entity_id
_entity_poly.type
_entity_poly.pdbx_seq_one_letter_code
_entity_poly.pdbx_strand_id
1 'polypeptide(L)' 'MPEEVVLGRTSKQVFEILVKHTSFPWPVMKAQARRIDADPANLSPADVKALVENIADAVGRFTTPQKRDAVADALRALAP' A
#
# COMPACT_ATOMS: atom_id res chain seq x y z
N MET A 1 -12.64 -2.97 3.75
CA MET A 1 -12.45 -1.53 4.06
C MET A 1 -13.71 -1.09 4.79
N PRO A 2 -13.65 -0.21 5.80
CA PRO A 2 -14.87 0.33 6.42
C PRO A 2 -15.75 1.00 5.35
N GLU A 3 -17.07 0.89 5.46
CA GLU A 3 -18.03 1.35 4.44
C GLU A 3 -17.96 2.86 4.15
N GLU A 4 -17.37 3.64 5.06
CA GLU A 4 -17.32 5.11 5.03
C GLU A 4 -16.01 5.68 4.46
N VAL A 5 -15.01 4.84 4.17
CA VAL A 5 -13.71 5.34 3.71
C VAL A 5 -13.75 5.60 2.20
N VAL A 6 -13.71 6.88 1.82
CA VAL A 6 -13.51 7.31 0.44
C VAL A 6 -12.02 7.46 0.17
N LEU A 7 -11.48 6.68 -0.77
CA LEU A 7 -10.07 6.76 -1.14
C LEU A 7 -9.82 7.82 -2.21
N GLY A 8 -8.85 8.69 -1.96
CA GLY A 8 -8.23 9.53 -2.99
C GLY A 8 -7.58 8.67 -4.09
N ARG A 9 -7.28 9.29 -5.24
CA ARG A 9 -6.81 8.58 -6.44
C ARG A 9 -5.61 7.67 -6.17
N THR A 10 -4.56 8.20 -5.56
CA THR A 10 -3.33 7.45 -5.27
C THR A 10 -3.60 6.32 -4.27
N SER A 11 -4.30 6.60 -3.16
CA SER A 11 -4.69 5.58 -2.19
C SER A 11 -5.51 4.47 -2.82
N LYS A 12 -6.41 4.79 -3.74
CA LYS A 12 -7.20 3.80 -4.47
C LYS A 12 -6.30 2.90 -5.33
N GLN A 13 -5.33 3.46 -6.05
CA GLN A 13 -4.40 2.67 -6.86
C GLN A 13 -3.52 1.75 -6.00
N VAL A 14 -3.02 2.24 -4.86
CA VAL A 14 -2.29 1.43 -3.88
C VAL A 14 -3.17 0.29 -3.37
N PHE A 15 -4.42 0.59 -3.00
CA PHE A 15 -5.38 -0.41 -2.53
C PHE A 15 -5.64 -1.50 -3.57
N GLU A 16 -5.87 -1.11 -4.83
CA GLU A 16 -6.11 -2.03 -5.95
C GLU A 16 -4.92 -2.93 -6.25
N ILE A 17 -3.68 -2.44 -6.10
CA ILE A 17 -2.48 -3.29 -6.14
C ILE A 17 -2.56 -4.32 -5.02
N LEU A 18 -2.78 -3.88 -3.78
CA LEU A 18 -2.70 -4.76 -2.62
C LEU A 18 -3.79 -5.83 -2.60
N VAL A 19 -5.00 -5.55 -3.11
CA VAL A 19 -6.08 -6.54 -3.26
C VAL A 19 -5.62 -7.76 -4.06
N LYS A 20 -4.70 -7.60 -5.03
CA LYS A 20 -4.19 -8.70 -5.85
C LYS A 20 -3.18 -9.59 -5.12
N HIS A 21 -2.58 -9.09 -4.03
CA HIS A 21 -1.45 -9.75 -3.38
C HIS A 21 -1.74 -10.19 -1.95
N THR A 22 -2.67 -9.54 -1.25
CA THR A 22 -3.04 -9.83 0.14
C THR A 22 -4.55 -9.81 0.37
N SER A 23 -5.03 -10.64 1.28
CA SER A 23 -6.43 -10.61 1.75
C SER A 23 -6.71 -9.44 2.69
N PHE A 24 -5.69 -8.68 3.11
CA PHE A 24 -5.80 -7.59 4.07
C PHE A 24 -5.22 -6.25 3.54
N PRO A 25 -5.70 -5.75 2.38
CA PRO A 25 -5.13 -4.56 1.75
C PRO A 25 -5.26 -3.30 2.62
N TRP A 26 -6.46 -3.03 3.16
CA TRP A 26 -6.70 -1.84 3.98
C TRP A 26 -5.92 -1.85 5.31
N PRO A 27 -5.90 -2.96 6.09
CA PRO A 27 -5.07 -3.04 7.28
C PRO A 27 -3.58 -2.80 7.01
N VAL A 28 -3.03 -3.34 5.91
CA VAL A 28 -1.64 -3.10 5.51
C VAL A 28 -1.41 -1.62 5.23
N MET A 29 -2.22 -1.00 4.37
CA MET A 29 -2.09 0.43 4.06
C MET A 29 -2.17 1.30 5.31
N LYS A 30 -3.19 1.09 6.15
CA LYS A 30 -3.41 1.87 7.37
C LYS A 30 -2.24 1.71 8.34
N ALA A 31 -1.72 0.49 8.52
CA ALA A 31 -0.60 0.25 9.41
C ALA A 31 0.69 0.92 8.93
N GLN A 32 0.98 0.87 7.63
CA GLN A 32 2.21 1.45 7.09
C GLN A 32 2.13 2.98 6.99
N ALA A 33 1.01 3.55 6.54
CA ALA A 33 0.82 5.01 6.48
C ALA A 33 0.99 5.68 7.85
N ARG A 34 0.48 5.05 8.92
CA ARG A 34 0.68 5.52 10.30
C ARG A 34 2.14 5.62 10.75
N ARG A 35 3.07 4.91 10.11
CA ARG A 35 4.51 4.94 10.48
C ARG A 35 5.19 6.22 10.04
N ILE A 36 4.62 6.91 9.06
CA ILE A 36 5.15 8.17 8.50
C ILE A 36 4.19 9.35 8.73
N ASP A 37 3.19 9.16 9.60
CA ASP A 37 2.14 10.14 9.87
C ASP A 37 1.34 10.58 8.61
N ALA A 38 1.18 9.67 7.65
CA ALA A 38 0.37 9.90 6.44
C ALA A 38 -1.06 9.40 6.61
N ASP A 39 -2.02 10.06 5.94
CA ASP A 39 -3.39 9.60 5.84
C ASP A 39 -3.52 8.49 4.78
N PRO A 40 -3.84 7.23 5.15
CA PRO A 40 -4.00 6.15 4.19
C PRO A 40 -5.15 6.38 3.18
N ALA A 41 -6.14 7.22 3.50
CA ALA A 41 -7.22 7.56 2.58
C ALA A 41 -6.80 8.58 1.51
N ASN A 42 -5.74 9.36 1.75
CA ASN A 42 -5.30 10.44 0.88
C ASN A 42 -3.77 10.53 0.73
N LEU A 43 -3.15 9.42 0.31
CA LEU A 43 -1.71 9.34 0.10
C LEU A 43 -1.26 10.23 -1.07
N SER A 44 -0.17 10.96 -0.88
CA SER A 44 0.55 11.60 -1.98
C SER A 44 1.52 10.61 -2.65
N PRO A 45 2.01 10.91 -3.87
CA PRO A 45 3.08 10.11 -4.48
C PRO A 45 4.35 10.03 -3.60
N ALA A 46 4.66 11.09 -2.86
CA ALA A 46 5.80 11.11 -1.94
C ALA A 46 5.60 10.11 -0.78
N ASP A 47 4.38 10.03 -0.24
CA ASP A 47 4.04 9.05 0.79
C ASP A 47 4.18 7.63 0.25
N VAL A 48 3.68 7.36 -0.96
CA VAL A 48 3.83 6.04 -1.59
C VAL A 48 5.30 5.66 -1.74
N LYS A 49 6.15 6.60 -2.20
CA LYS A 49 7.59 6.40 -2.34
C LYS A 49 8.26 6.07 -1.00
N ALA A 50 7.87 6.76 0.08
CA ALA A 50 8.37 6.48 1.42
C ALA A 50 7.86 5.14 1.99
N LEU A 51 6.71 4.65 1.51
CA LEU A 51 6.05 3.45 2.03
C LEU A 51 6.36 2.17 1.24
N VAL A 52 6.98 2.24 0.06
CA VAL A 52 7.21 1.08 -0.85
C VAL A 52 7.71 -0.15 -0.10
N GLU A 53 8.87 -0.04 0.57
CA GLU A 53 9.50 -1.18 1.25
C GLU A 53 8.65 -1.67 2.43
N ASN A 54 8.09 -0.74 3.22
CA ASN A 54 7.26 -1.08 4.37
C ASN A 54 5.99 -1.87 3.95
N ILE A 55 5.35 -1.46 2.86
CA ILE A 55 4.16 -2.14 2.33
C ILE A 55 4.54 -3.48 1.70
N ALA A 56 5.61 -3.52 0.90
CA ALA A 56 6.08 -4.75 0.28
C ALA A 56 6.47 -5.79 1.32
N ASP A 57 7.23 -5.41 2.35
CA ASP A 57 7.64 -6.27 3.46
C ASP A 57 6.44 -6.79 4.25
N ALA A 58 5.47 -5.92 4.54
CA ALA A 58 4.25 -6.31 5.23
C ALA A 58 3.46 -7.36 4.44
N VAL A 59 3.39 -7.24 3.11
CA VAL A 59 2.76 -8.26 2.25
C VAL A 59 3.60 -9.54 2.21
N GLY A 60 4.91 -9.43 2.00
CA GLY A 60 5.83 -10.56 1.90
C GLY A 60 5.84 -11.44 3.14
N ARG A 61 5.74 -10.82 4.33
CA ARG A 61 5.70 -11.52 5.62
C ARG A 61 4.58 -12.56 5.74
N PHE A 62 3.46 -12.34 5.06
CA PHE A 62 2.28 -13.21 5.13
C PHE A 62 1.96 -13.89 3.80
N THR A 63 2.84 -13.76 2.80
CA THR A 63 2.61 -14.30 1.46
C THR A 63 3.87 -14.99 0.93
N THR A 64 4.50 -14.46 -0.13
CA THR A 64 5.74 -15.00 -0.71
C THR A 64 6.72 -13.89 -1.07
N PRO A 65 8.03 -14.18 -1.17
CA PRO A 65 9.02 -13.20 -1.65
C PRO A 65 8.68 -12.63 -3.03
N GLN A 66 8.15 -13.46 -3.94
CA GLN A 66 7.76 -12.99 -5.28
C GLN A 66 6.62 -11.97 -5.23
N LYS A 67 5.68 -12.12 -4.28
CA LYS A 67 4.60 -11.15 -4.07
C LYS A 67 5.09 -9.86 -3.43
N ARG A 68 6.08 -9.93 -2.54
CA ARG A 68 6.77 -8.74 -2.01
C ARG A 68 7.37 -7.93 -3.15
N ASP A 69 8.18 -8.57 -3.99
CA ASP A 69 8.89 -7.89 -5.07
C ASP A 69 7.90 -7.29 -6.08
N ALA A 70 6.86 -8.04 -6.46
CA ALA A 70 5.79 -7.55 -7.34
C ALA A 70 5.05 -6.33 -6.77
N VAL A 71 4.78 -6.31 -5.47
CA VAL A 71 4.16 -5.14 -4.82
C VAL A 71 5.13 -3.95 -4.82
N ALA A 72 6.41 -4.16 -4.51
CA ALA A 72 7.40 -3.10 -4.50
C ALA A 72 7.50 -2.43 -5.90
N ASP A 73 7.61 -3.23 -6.95
CA ASP A 73 7.72 -2.73 -8.33
C ASP A 73 6.45 -2.00 -8.77
N ALA A 74 5.27 -2.53 -8.44
CA ALA A 74 4.00 -1.88 -8.75
C ALA A 74 3.85 -0.53 -8.03
N LEU A 75 4.32 -0.40 -6.79
CA LEU A 75 4.26 0.85 -6.04
C LEU A 75 5.28 1.88 -6.55
N ARG A 76 6.49 1.46 -6.92
CA ARG A 76 7.48 2.35 -7.56
C ARG A 76 6.98 2.92 -8.88
N ALA A 77 6.25 2.12 -9.66
CA ALA A 77 5.62 2.58 -10.90
C ALA A 77 4.54 3.65 -10.68
N LEU A 78 3.89 3.69 -9.52
CA LEU A 78 2.91 4.72 -9.16
C LEU A 78 3.55 6.03 -8.69
N ALA A 79 4.80 5.98 -8.20
CA ALA A 79 5.50 7.11 -7.60
C ALA A 79 6.99 7.12 -8.00
N PRO A 80 7.32 7.49 -9.25
CA PRO A 80 8.70 7.58 -9.72
C PRO A 80 9.56 8.58 -8.92
#